data_AF-A0A016RTQ1-F1
#
_entry.id   AF-A0A016RTQ1-F1
#
_cell.length_a   1.000
_cell.length_b   1.000
_cell.length_c   1.000
_cell.angle_alpha   90.00
_cell.angle_beta   90.00
_cell.angle_gamma   90.00
#
_symmetry.space_group_name_H-M   'P 1'
#
loop_
_entity.id
_entity.type
_entity.pdbx_description
1 polymer ?
#
loop_
_entity_poly.entity_id
_entity_poly.type
_entity_poly.pdbx_seq_one_letter_code
_entity_poly.pdbx_strand_id
1 'polypeptide(L)'
;MALLLLLLAVFSPAQGCAPTPGGGSGNNTSGKREVEEVHVTVVTNQKYNPSLNDEHLRTMRALLSDYSKSKGIVYNRDLVNEAMTNVNGNFAVVYSVLGADCDQVNNFAHDAKRQASFITHTEVKCGGKTEFVVN
;
A
#
# COMPACT_ATOMS: atom_id res chain seq x y z
N MET A 1 40.81 -20.13 20.08
CA MET A 1 40.44 -19.02 20.98
C MET A 1 40.49 -17.72 20.19
N ALA A 2 39.54 -16.83 20.45
CA ALA A 2 39.42 -15.45 19.97
C ALA A 2 39.06 -15.25 18.49
N LEU A 3 37.76 -15.05 18.24
CA LEU A 3 37.33 -14.00 17.30
C LEU A 3 36.32 -13.12 18.02
N LEU A 4 36.77 -11.90 18.31
CA LEU A 4 36.06 -10.85 19.04
C LEU A 4 35.14 -10.13 18.05
N LEU A 5 33.81 -10.26 18.20
CA LEU A 5 32.84 -9.46 17.46
C LEU A 5 32.37 -8.30 18.36
N LEU A 6 32.97 -7.14 18.17
CA LEU A 6 32.51 -5.86 18.71
C LEU A 6 31.99 -5.02 17.55
N LEU A 7 30.71 -4.63 17.61
CA LEU A 7 30.17 -3.28 17.32
C LEU A 7 28.64 -3.36 17.20
N LEU A 8 27.95 -3.32 18.34
CA LEU A 8 26.55 -2.89 18.41
C LEU A 8 26.54 -1.36 18.44
N ALA A 9 26.20 -0.72 17.32
CA ALA A 9 25.91 0.70 17.29
C ALA A 9 24.49 0.93 17.86
N VAL A 10 24.42 1.23 19.16
CA VAL A 10 23.19 1.71 19.81
C VAL A 10 23.06 3.19 19.49
N PHE A 11 22.24 3.55 18.51
CA PHE A 11 21.79 4.93 18.36
C PHE A 11 20.73 5.21 19.44
N SER A 12 21.17 5.73 20.58
CA SER A 12 20.29 6.42 21.54
C SER A 12 20.10 7.86 21.06
N PRO A 13 18.88 8.32 20.74
CA PRO A 13 18.65 9.76 20.67
C PRO A 13 18.65 10.32 22.09
N ALA A 14 19.57 11.25 22.33
CA ALA A 14 19.65 12.04 23.55
C ALA A 14 18.29 12.69 23.88
N GLN A 15 17.70 12.34 25.01
CA GLN A 15 16.62 13.12 25.61
C GLN A 15 17.25 14.29 26.37
N GLY A 16 17.56 15.35 25.66
CA GLY A 16 17.81 16.67 26.24
C GLY A 16 16.52 17.48 26.21
N CYS A 17 15.72 17.41 27.27
CA CYS A 17 14.75 18.46 27.62
C CYS A 17 14.61 18.48 29.15
N ALA A 18 15.00 19.61 29.75
CA ALA A 18 14.87 19.89 31.18
C ALA A 18 13.39 19.94 31.62
N PRO A 19 13.05 19.63 32.88
CA PRO A 19 11.69 19.78 33.37
C PRO A 19 11.41 21.27 33.62
N THR A 20 10.45 21.84 32.89
CA THR A 20 9.83 23.11 33.28
C THR A 20 8.46 22.82 33.87
N PRO A 21 8.19 23.13 35.15
CA PRO A 21 6.84 23.07 35.70
C PRO A 21 6.15 24.41 35.36
N GLY A 22 5.31 24.41 34.34
CA GLY A 22 4.54 25.59 33.94
C GLY A 22 3.32 25.18 33.14
N GLY A 23 2.14 25.41 33.73
CA GLY A 23 0.85 24.92 33.26
C GLY A 23 0.49 25.32 31.83
N GLY A 24 -0.23 24.41 31.17
CA GLY A 24 -0.83 24.63 29.87
C GLY A 24 -1.71 23.44 29.52
N SER A 25 -3.01 23.65 29.62
CA SER A 25 -4.08 22.77 29.15
C SER A 25 -3.74 22.14 27.79
N GLY A 26 -3.69 20.81 27.74
CA GLY A 26 -3.47 20.07 26.51
C GLY A 26 -3.89 18.62 26.71
N ASN A 27 -5.08 18.30 26.25
CA ASN A 27 -5.69 16.98 26.29
C ASN A 27 -4.69 15.93 25.75
N ASN A 28 -4.31 14.96 26.59
CA ASN A 28 -3.49 13.81 26.20
C ASN A 28 -4.33 12.88 25.32
N THR A 29 -4.57 13.29 24.07
CA THR A 29 -4.94 12.32 23.04
C THR A 29 -3.63 11.70 22.58
N SER A 30 -3.30 10.56 23.18
CA SER A 30 -2.38 9.60 22.60
C SER A 30 -2.92 9.26 21.21
N GLY A 31 -2.48 10.03 20.21
CA GLY A 31 -2.83 9.85 18.81
C GLY A 31 -2.29 8.50 18.38
N LYS A 32 -3.14 7.48 18.51
CA LYS A 32 -3.02 6.21 17.81
C LYS A 32 -2.79 6.61 16.35
N ARG A 33 -1.55 6.51 15.86
CA ARG A 33 -1.26 6.77 14.45
C ARG A 33 -2.22 5.88 13.68
N GLU A 34 -3.20 6.50 13.04
CA GLU A 34 -4.09 5.79 12.14
C GLU A 34 -3.15 5.18 11.10
N VAL A 35 -3.13 3.85 11.02
CA VAL A 35 -2.29 3.19 10.02
C VAL A 35 -2.85 3.65 8.68
N GLU A 36 -2.08 4.43 7.94
CA GLU A 36 -2.51 4.92 6.63
C GLU A 36 -2.79 3.70 5.75
N GLU A 37 -4.07 3.53 5.42
CA GLU A 37 -4.56 2.49 4.53
C GLU A 37 -4.78 3.12 3.16
N VAL A 38 -4.23 2.47 2.12
CA VAL A 38 -4.41 2.89 0.73
C VAL A 38 -5.26 1.84 0.04
N HIS A 39 -6.40 2.27 -0.51
CA HIS A 39 -7.25 1.45 -1.35
C HIS A 39 -6.93 1.71 -2.81
N VAL A 40 -6.67 0.65 -3.57
CA VAL A 40 -6.41 0.70 -5.00
C VAL A 40 -7.45 -0.15 -5.71
N THR A 41 -8.36 0.46 -6.47
CA THR A 41 -9.32 -0.25 -7.31
C THR A 41 -8.77 -0.35 -8.71
N VAL A 42 -8.43 -1.56 -9.15
CA VAL A 42 -7.95 -1.82 -10.51
C VAL A 42 -9.10 -2.36 -11.34
N VAL A 43 -9.58 -1.60 -12.32
CA VAL A 43 -10.71 -1.98 -13.18
C VAL A 43 -10.20 -2.49 -14.52
N THR A 44 -10.59 -3.71 -14.89
CA THR A 44 -10.17 -4.33 -16.16
C THR A 44 -11.22 -4.19 -17.25
N ASN A 45 -10.86 -4.54 -18.49
CA ASN A 45 -11.80 -4.66 -19.60
C ASN A 45 -12.53 -6.02 -19.63
N GLN A 46 -12.20 -6.94 -18.72
CA GLN A 46 -12.85 -8.23 -18.59
C GLN A 46 -14.21 -8.07 -17.95
N LYS A 47 -15.19 -8.86 -18.39
CA LYS A 47 -16.52 -8.86 -17.76
C LYS A 47 -16.48 -9.54 -16.40
N TYR A 48 -17.22 -8.98 -15.46
CA TYR A 48 -17.40 -9.60 -14.16
C TYR A 48 -18.19 -10.90 -14.33
N ASN A 49 -17.56 -12.02 -14.01
CA ASN A 49 -18.18 -13.33 -14.06
C ASN A 49 -17.73 -14.15 -12.83
N PRO A 50 -18.59 -14.36 -11.84
CA PRO A 50 -18.26 -15.09 -10.61
C PRO A 50 -17.56 -16.43 -10.84
N SER A 51 -17.90 -17.15 -11.90
CA SER A 51 -17.30 -18.45 -12.22
C SER A 51 -15.86 -18.38 -12.74
N LEU A 52 -15.42 -17.21 -13.21
CA LEU A 52 -14.07 -16.98 -13.77
C LEU A 52 -13.23 -16.02 -12.91
N ASN A 53 -13.83 -15.44 -11.87
CA ASN A 53 -13.19 -14.43 -11.04
C ASN A 53 -11.88 -14.91 -10.40
N ASP A 54 -11.84 -16.17 -9.92
CA ASP A 54 -10.61 -16.74 -9.35
C ASP A 54 -9.48 -16.85 -10.38
N GLU A 55 -9.81 -17.17 -11.64
CA GLU A 55 -8.84 -17.23 -12.74
C GLU A 55 -8.33 -15.84 -13.09
N HIS A 56 -9.24 -14.86 -13.25
CA HIS A 56 -8.86 -13.47 -13.49
C HIS A 56 -8.00 -12.90 -12.36
N LEU A 57 -8.31 -13.21 -11.10
CA LEU A 57 -7.52 -12.80 -9.94
C LEU A 57 -6.12 -13.44 -9.95
N ARG A 58 -5.99 -14.71 -10.34
CA ARG A 58 -4.67 -15.35 -10.49
C ARG A 58 -3.81 -14.65 -11.53
N THR A 59 -4.40 -14.27 -12.67
CA THR A 59 -3.71 -13.50 -13.71
C THR A 59 -3.25 -12.14 -13.18
N MET A 60 -4.12 -11.42 -12.46
CA MET A 60 -3.75 -10.15 -11.80
C MET A 60 -2.58 -10.32 -10.82
N ARG A 61 -2.62 -11.35 -9.97
CA ARG A 61 -1.54 -11.64 -9.01
C ARG A 61 -0.23 -11.96 -9.69
N ALA A 62 -0.25 -12.74 -10.78
CA ALA A 62 0.94 -13.08 -11.54
C ALA A 62 1.60 -11.83 -12.13
N LEU A 63 0.80 -10.98 -12.78
CA LEU A 63 1.27 -9.73 -13.38
C LEU A 63 1.83 -8.76 -12.34
N LEU A 64 1.15 -8.57 -11.20
CA LEU A 64 1.66 -7.75 -10.11
C LEU A 64 2.95 -8.31 -9.54
N SER A 65 3.02 -9.63 -9.32
CA SER A 65 4.24 -10.30 -8.85
C SER A 65 5.41 -10.09 -9.80
N ASP A 66 5.20 -10.31 -11.10
CA ASP A 66 6.25 -10.17 -12.11
C ASP A 66 6.69 -8.71 -12.26
N TYR A 67 5.74 -7.78 -12.23
CA TYR A 67 6.02 -6.36 -12.23
C TYR A 67 6.83 -5.93 -11.00
N SER A 68 6.40 -6.31 -9.79
CA SER A 68 7.13 -6.01 -8.55
C SER A 68 8.55 -6.56 -8.59
N LYS A 69 8.75 -7.81 -9.04
CA LYS A 69 10.09 -8.40 -9.22
C LYS A 69 10.94 -7.61 -10.20
N SER A 70 10.38 -7.23 -11.36
CA SER A 70 11.11 -6.47 -12.38
C SER A 70 11.61 -5.10 -11.89
N LYS A 71 10.91 -4.52 -10.92
CA LYS A 71 11.25 -3.22 -10.29
C LYS A 71 12.03 -3.36 -8.98
N GLY A 72 12.35 -4.58 -8.55
CA GLY A 72 13.01 -4.83 -7.26
C GLY A 72 12.14 -4.46 -6.05
N ILE A 73 10.83 -4.40 -6.21
CA ILE A 73 9.87 -4.05 -5.15
C ILE A 73 9.57 -5.31 -4.35
N VAL A 74 9.88 -5.26 -3.05
CA VAL A 74 9.48 -6.27 -2.07
C VAL A 74 8.39 -5.67 -1.20
N TYR A 75 7.24 -6.31 -1.15
CA TYR A 75 6.13 -5.92 -0.28
C TYR A 75 5.74 -7.08 0.64
N ASN A 76 5.26 -6.74 1.83
CA ASN A 76 4.72 -7.74 2.75
C ASN A 76 3.27 -8.07 2.34
N ARG A 77 3.02 -9.31 1.95
CA ARG A 77 1.68 -9.78 1.56
C ARG A 77 0.68 -9.74 2.71
N ASP A 78 1.14 -9.85 3.96
CA ASP A 78 0.26 -9.78 5.13
C ASP A 78 -0.31 -8.37 5.34
N LEU A 79 0.26 -7.36 4.68
CA LEU A 79 -0.22 -5.98 4.69
C LEU A 79 -1.11 -5.65 3.48
N VAL A 80 -1.36 -6.62 2.60
CA VAL A 80 -2.16 -6.45 1.38
C VAL A 80 -3.38 -7.36 1.45
N ASN A 81 -4.56 -6.77 1.55
CA ASN A 81 -5.82 -7.48 1.39
C ASN A 81 -6.35 -7.29 -0.04
N GLU A 82 -6.90 -8.35 -0.63
CA GLU A 82 -7.39 -8.34 -2.01
C GLU A 82 -8.87 -8.75 -2.02
N ALA A 83 -9.71 -7.95 -2.67
CA ALA A 83 -11.13 -8.25 -2.83
C ALA A 83 -11.56 -8.07 -4.30
N MET A 84 -12.30 -9.03 -4.84
CA MET A 84 -12.87 -8.93 -6.18
C MET A 84 -14.20 -8.19 -6.12
N THR A 85 -14.43 -7.27 -7.05
CA THR A 85 -15.66 -6.49 -7.13
C THR A 85 -16.12 -6.30 -8.58
N ASN A 86 -17.37 -5.88 -8.74
CA ASN A 86 -17.96 -5.53 -10.01
C ASN A 86 -18.04 -4.00 -10.11
N VAL A 87 -17.31 -3.42 -11.06
CA VAL A 87 -17.41 -2.00 -11.40
C VAL A 87 -18.02 -1.89 -12.79
N ASN A 88 -19.25 -1.41 -12.88
CA ASN A 88 -19.95 -1.16 -14.16
C ASN A 88 -20.01 -2.38 -15.11
N GLY A 89 -20.15 -3.58 -14.56
CA GLY A 89 -20.19 -4.85 -15.30
C GLY A 89 -18.81 -5.44 -15.62
N ASN A 90 -17.73 -4.79 -15.17
CA ASN A 90 -16.37 -5.24 -15.41
C ASN A 90 -15.75 -5.83 -14.14
N PHE A 91 -14.83 -6.77 -14.33
CA PHE A 91 -14.03 -7.36 -13.28
C PHE A 91 -13.05 -6.32 -12.75
N ALA A 92 -13.10 -6.10 -11.44
CA ALA A 92 -12.19 -5.22 -10.74
C ALA A 92 -11.64 -5.89 -9.48
N VAL A 93 -10.45 -5.47 -9.06
CA VAL A 93 -9.82 -5.93 -7.82
C VAL A 93 -9.50 -4.70 -6.97
N VAL A 94 -9.93 -4.74 -5.71
CA VAL A 94 -9.59 -3.75 -4.70
C VAL A 94 -8.44 -4.32 -3.87
N TYR A 95 -7.32 -3.60 -3.86
CA TYR A 95 -6.17 -3.86 -2.99
C TYR A 95 -6.24 -2.88 -1.83
N SER A 96 -6.22 -3.37 -0.61
CA SER A 96 -6.13 -2.54 0.60
C SER A 96 -4.76 -2.76 1.21
N VAL A 97 -3.91 -1.73 1.18
CA VAL A 97 -2.51 -1.81 1.57
C VAL A 97 -2.28 -1.00 2.84
N LEU A 98 -1.85 -1.67 3.90
CA LEU A 98 -1.59 -1.07 5.20
C LEU A 98 -0.16 -0.53 5.30
N GLY A 99 -0.02 0.71 5.76
CA GLY A 99 1.27 1.34 6.02
C GLY A 99 2.05 1.69 4.74
N ALA A 100 1.36 1.84 3.61
CA ALA A 100 1.97 2.23 2.36
C ALA A 100 1.95 3.76 2.17
N ASP A 101 3.02 4.28 1.57
CA ASP A 101 3.06 5.67 1.15
C ASP A 101 2.15 5.88 -0.08
N CYS A 102 1.22 6.83 0.03
CA CYS A 102 0.23 7.10 -1.01
C CYS A 102 0.85 7.48 -2.35
N ASP A 103 1.93 8.28 -2.35
CA ASP A 103 2.57 8.75 -3.59
C ASP A 103 3.33 7.60 -4.27
N GLN A 104 3.97 6.74 -3.47
CA GLN A 104 4.59 5.50 -3.96
C GLN A 104 3.56 4.57 -4.60
N VAL A 105 2.40 4.38 -3.96
CA VAL A 105 1.31 3.55 -4.50
C VAL A 105 0.73 4.16 -5.77
N ASN A 106 0.54 5.48 -5.81
CA ASN A 106 0.05 6.18 -6.99
C ASN A 106 1.01 6.03 -8.19
N ASN A 107 2.32 6.20 -7.96
CA ASN A 107 3.33 5.99 -9.00
C ASN A 107 3.36 4.53 -9.48
N PHE A 108 3.25 3.57 -8.55
CA PHE A 108 3.16 2.15 -8.88
C PHE A 108 1.93 1.85 -9.74
N ALA A 109 0.77 2.40 -9.40
CA ALA A 109 -0.47 2.24 -10.15
C ALA A 109 -0.36 2.80 -11.58
N HIS A 110 0.27 3.96 -11.75
CA HIS A 110 0.55 4.56 -13.06
C HIS A 110 1.43 3.65 -13.94
N ASP A 111 2.51 3.11 -13.39
CA ASP A 111 3.40 2.25 -14.15
C ASP A 111 2.76 0.89 -14.47
N ALA A 112 2.04 0.30 -13.50
CA ALA A 112 1.31 -0.96 -13.71
C ALA A 112 0.26 -0.81 -14.82
N LYS A 113 -0.49 0.30 -14.82
CA LYS A 113 -1.46 0.62 -15.88
C LYS A 113 -0.82 0.70 -17.26
N ARG A 114 0.36 1.32 -17.37
CA ARG A 114 1.10 1.42 -18.64
C ARG A 114 1.55 0.07 -19.19
N GLN A 115 1.78 -0.92 -18.32
CA GLN A 115 2.23 -2.25 -18.73
C GLN A 115 1.09 -3.21 -19.05
N ALA A 116 -0.07 -3.02 -18.41
CA ALA A 116 -1.20 -3.91 -18.53
C ALA A 116 -2.34 -3.26 -19.32
N SER A 117 -2.34 -3.46 -20.64
CA SER A 117 -3.31 -2.88 -21.58
C SER A 117 -4.77 -3.29 -21.32
N PHE A 118 -5.00 -4.40 -20.63
CA PHE A 118 -6.34 -4.86 -20.25
C PHE A 118 -6.89 -4.13 -19.01
N ILE A 119 -6.05 -3.39 -18.27
CA ILE A 119 -6.53 -2.48 -17.22
C ILE A 119 -7.10 -1.24 -17.93
N THR A 120 -8.34 -0.88 -17.59
CA THR A 120 -9.04 0.28 -18.17
C THR A 120 -8.71 1.56 -17.41
N HIS A 121 -8.75 1.50 -16.08
CA HIS A 121 -8.33 2.56 -15.18
C HIS A 121 -8.02 1.97 -13.80
N THR A 122 -7.29 2.75 -13.00
CA THR A 122 -7.00 2.45 -11.60
C THR A 122 -7.41 3.64 -10.75
N GLU A 123 -8.15 3.40 -9.66
CA GLU A 123 -8.52 4.42 -8.68
C GLU A 123 -7.64 4.22 -7.44
N VAL A 124 -7.03 5.28 -6.93
CA VAL A 124 -6.19 5.25 -5.72
C VAL A 124 -6.83 6.19 -4.69
N LYS A 125 -7.19 5.64 -3.54
CA LYS A 125 -7.80 6.36 -2.43
C LYS A 125 -6.96 6.17 -1.17
N CYS A 126 -6.45 7.28 -0.66
CA CYS A 126 -5.65 7.32 0.57
C CYS A 126 -6.46 8.01 1.67
N GLY A 127 -6.34 7.53 2.92
CA GLY A 127 -7.05 8.11 4.07
C GLY A 127 -6.95 9.64 4.12
N GLY A 128 -8.10 10.32 4.08
CA GLY A 128 -8.19 11.79 4.16
C GLY A 128 -7.71 12.57 2.92
N LYS A 129 -7.31 11.92 1.82
CA LYS A 129 -6.88 12.56 0.57
C LYS A 129 -7.91 12.37 -0.56
N THR A 130 -7.87 13.24 -1.57
CA THR A 130 -8.68 13.11 -2.78
C THR A 130 -8.32 11.84 -3.54
N GLU A 131 -9.33 11.20 -4.14
CA GLU A 131 -9.15 10.04 -5.01
C GLU A 131 -8.41 10.42 -6.31
N PHE A 132 -7.46 9.58 -6.71
CA PHE A 132 -6.71 9.71 -7.96
C PHE A 132 -7.20 8.68 -8.96
N VAL A 133 -7.51 9.11 -10.19
CA VAL A 133 -7.88 8.20 -11.28
C VAL A 133 -6.76 8.16 -12.31
N VAL A 134 -6.24 6.96 -12.54
CA VAL A 134 -5.19 6.65 -13.51
C VAL A 134 -5.85 6.00 -14.73
N ASN A 135 -5.82 6.68 -15.88
CA ASN A 135 -6.40 6.19 -17.15
C ASN A 135 -5.36 5.54 -18.07
#